data_AF-A0A940NVI8-F1
#
_entry.id   AF-A0A940NVI8-F1
#
_cell.length_a   1.000
_cell.length_b   1.000
_cell.length_c   1.000
_cell.angle_alpha   90.00
_cell.angle_beta   90.00
_cell.angle_gamma   90.00
#
_symmetry.space_group_name_H-M   'P 1'
#
loop_
_entity.id
_entity.type
_entity.pdbx_description
1 polymer ?
#
loop_
_entity_poly.entity_id
_entity_poly.type
_entity_poly.pdbx_seq_one_letter_code
_entity_poly.pdbx_strand_id
1 'polypeptide(L)'
;MEGLLFFSDYDRRFEDARRYYEKYYKAANLLGAKLVVFHGAYKGQTIAVAEYARRMDILDGDANRFGVTLAQENVARNLSYSPKFLEELRFARPNQRFVFDLKQAVRSDADPFAVLQAMGQGVAHLHLSDYTADCDCLAPGFGQREFAPLFRCLSQNGYSGDAVIELYRQNFTSQQQLDQSLAFLNSLR
;
A
#
# COMPACT_ATOMS: atom_id res chain seq x y z
N MET A 1 -6.27 12.76 -3.08
CA MET A 1 -6.26 13.66 -4.26
C MET A 1 -6.27 12.85 -5.55
N GLU A 2 -5.51 11.75 -5.61
CA GLU A 2 -5.38 10.83 -6.75
C GLU A 2 -6.70 10.34 -7.35
N GLY A 3 -7.69 9.98 -6.53
CA GLY A 3 -8.99 9.52 -7.05
C GLY A 3 -9.65 10.51 -8.01
N LEU A 4 -9.61 11.80 -7.67
CA LEU A 4 -10.12 12.86 -8.55
C LEU A 4 -9.20 13.08 -9.76
N LEU A 5 -7.89 13.09 -9.53
CA LEU A 5 -6.89 13.40 -10.56
C LEU A 5 -6.84 12.33 -11.65
N PHE A 6 -6.79 11.06 -11.25
CA PHE A 6 -6.46 9.96 -12.14
C PHE A 6 -7.65 9.06 -12.49
N PHE A 7 -8.76 9.11 -11.75
CA PHE A 7 -9.88 8.16 -11.93
C PHE A 7 -11.23 8.86 -12.09
N SER A 8 -11.22 10.04 -12.71
CA SER A 8 -12.43 10.74 -13.17
C SER A 8 -12.57 10.67 -14.69
N ASP A 9 -13.76 10.94 -15.21
CA ASP A 9 -14.05 10.91 -16.66
C ASP A 9 -13.51 12.11 -17.44
N TYR A 10 -12.59 12.90 -16.87
CA TYR A 10 -12.04 14.09 -17.50
C TYR A 10 -10.58 13.90 -17.90
N ASP A 11 -10.36 13.50 -19.15
CA ASP A 11 -9.04 13.12 -19.68
C ASP A 11 -7.99 14.23 -19.56
N ARG A 12 -8.36 15.50 -19.74
CA ARG A 12 -7.40 16.60 -19.56
C ARG A 12 -6.85 16.68 -18.14
N ARG A 13 -7.67 16.38 -17.13
CA ARG A 13 -7.20 16.32 -15.73
C ARG A 13 -6.23 15.16 -15.52
N PHE A 14 -6.49 14.02 -16.15
CA PHE A 14 -5.58 12.87 -16.12
C PHE A 14 -4.22 13.26 -16.70
N GLU A 15 -4.18 13.87 -17.89
CA GLU A 15 -2.93 14.29 -18.53
C GLU A 15 -2.18 15.38 -17.76
N ASP A 16 -2.88 16.38 -17.23
CA ASP A 16 -2.27 17.43 -16.41
C ASP A 16 -1.70 16.85 -15.09
N ALA A 17 -2.43 15.91 -14.47
CA ALA A 17 -2.00 15.24 -13.26
C ALA A 17 -0.77 14.37 -13.49
N ARG A 18 -0.67 13.67 -14.63
CA ARG A 18 0.52 12.87 -15.00
C ARG A 18 1.78 13.72 -15.04
N ARG A 19 1.72 14.86 -15.74
CA ARG A 19 2.85 15.82 -15.84
C ARG A 19 3.24 16.35 -14.46
N TYR A 20 2.25 16.59 -13.60
CA TYR A 20 2.52 16.99 -12.23
C TYR A 20 3.21 15.87 -11.42
N TYR A 21 2.78 14.63 -11.60
CA TYR A 21 3.29 13.47 -10.88
C TYR A 21 4.72 13.06 -11.27
N GLU A 22 5.18 13.40 -12.49
CA GLU A 22 6.59 13.22 -12.89
C GLU A 22 7.58 13.87 -11.91
N LYS A 23 7.17 14.94 -11.20
CA LYS A 23 7.99 15.58 -10.17
C LYS A 23 8.25 14.65 -8.99
N TYR A 24 7.26 13.85 -8.58
CA TYR A 24 7.41 12.88 -7.50
C TYR A 24 8.29 11.72 -7.94
N TYR A 25 8.15 11.23 -9.17
CA TYR A 25 9.01 10.18 -9.72
C TYR A 25 10.47 10.62 -9.81
N LYS A 26 10.71 11.84 -10.31
CA LYS A 26 12.04 12.44 -10.35
C LYS A 26 12.63 12.60 -8.94
N ALA A 27 11.85 13.10 -7.98
CA ALA A 27 12.31 13.24 -6.60
C ALA A 27 12.64 11.88 -5.96
N ALA A 28 11.78 10.88 -6.15
CA ALA A 28 11.99 9.52 -5.67
C ALA A 28 13.30 8.94 -6.24
N ASN A 29 13.52 9.07 -7.55
CA ASN A 29 14.78 8.63 -8.18
C ASN A 29 16.01 9.34 -7.61
N LEU A 30 15.96 10.67 -7.48
CA LEU A 30 17.07 11.47 -6.93
C LEU A 30 17.42 11.09 -5.48
N LEU A 31 16.43 10.67 -4.70
CA LEU A 31 16.60 10.20 -3.33
C LEU A 31 16.95 8.71 -3.24
N GLY A 32 17.03 8.00 -4.36
CA GLY A 32 17.32 6.57 -4.42
C GLY A 32 16.15 5.66 -4.05
N ALA A 33 14.94 6.20 -3.88
CA ALA A 33 13.74 5.42 -3.61
C ALA A 33 13.37 4.55 -4.81
N LYS A 34 12.84 3.35 -4.53
CA LYS A 34 12.44 2.38 -5.57
C LYS A 34 10.94 2.38 -5.84
N LEU A 35 10.14 2.82 -4.88
CA LEU A 35 8.69 2.78 -4.92
C LEU A 35 8.11 4.16 -4.70
N VAL A 36 7.00 4.44 -5.38
CA VAL A 36 6.06 5.51 -5.03
C VAL A 36 4.74 4.86 -4.61
N VAL A 37 4.33 5.11 -3.38
CA VAL A 37 3.06 4.62 -2.83
C VAL A 37 1.90 5.41 -3.41
N PHE A 38 0.85 4.71 -3.83
CA PHE A 38 -0.28 5.27 -4.53
C PHE A 38 -1.59 4.74 -3.95
N HIS A 39 -2.54 5.61 -3.63
CA HIS A 39 -3.79 5.26 -2.97
C HIS A 39 -4.91 4.96 -3.98
N GLY A 40 -4.91 5.59 -5.15
CA GLY A 40 -5.87 5.26 -6.20
C GLY A 40 -7.24 5.94 -6.12
N ALA A 41 -8.27 5.31 -6.69
CA ALA A 41 -9.64 5.84 -6.71
C ALA A 41 -10.32 5.76 -5.35
N TYR A 42 -11.12 6.77 -5.02
CA TYR A 42 -11.91 6.80 -3.79
C TYR A 42 -13.04 5.77 -3.82
N LYS A 43 -13.41 5.31 -2.62
CA LYS A 43 -14.61 4.51 -2.42
C LYS A 43 -15.83 5.27 -2.94
N GLY A 44 -16.67 4.58 -3.72
CA GLY A 44 -17.85 5.16 -4.35
C GLY A 44 -17.62 5.78 -5.73
N GLN A 45 -16.37 5.89 -6.21
CA GLN A 45 -16.14 6.20 -7.62
C GLN A 45 -16.48 4.98 -8.49
N THR A 46 -17.24 5.22 -9.55
CA THR A 46 -17.58 4.19 -10.54
C THR A 46 -16.56 4.23 -11.65
N ILE A 47 -15.66 3.24 -11.68
CA ILE A 47 -14.71 3.04 -12.76
C ILE A 47 -14.58 1.53 -13.00
N ALA A 48 -14.62 1.11 -14.25
CA ALA A 48 -14.41 -0.29 -14.61
C ALA A 48 -12.96 -0.69 -14.26
N VAL A 49 -12.77 -1.89 -13.70
CA VAL A 49 -11.42 -2.38 -13.33
C VAL A 49 -10.47 -2.38 -14.53
N ALA A 50 -10.96 -2.68 -15.74
CA ALA A 50 -10.16 -2.61 -16.97
C ALA A 50 -9.65 -1.19 -17.27
N GLU A 51 -10.47 -0.15 -17.06
CA GLU A 51 -10.04 1.24 -17.25
C GLU A 51 -9.11 1.70 -16.12
N TYR A 52 -9.40 1.30 -14.88
CA TYR A 52 -8.49 1.52 -13.75
C TYR A 52 -7.11 0.93 -14.06
N ALA A 53 -7.09 -0.31 -14.54
CA ALA A 53 -5.89 -1.03 -14.89
C ALA A 53 -5.10 -0.32 -16.00
N ARG A 54 -5.77 0.07 -17.09
CA ARG A 54 -5.17 0.82 -18.19
C ARG A 54 -4.53 2.13 -17.71
N ARG A 55 -5.20 2.88 -16.83
CA ARG A 55 -4.66 4.12 -16.27
C ARG A 55 -3.45 3.86 -15.37
N MET A 56 -3.49 2.80 -14.58
CA MET A 56 -2.34 2.39 -13.77
C MET A 56 -1.15 1.95 -14.63
N ASP A 57 -1.35 1.29 -15.78
CA ASP A 57 -0.25 0.95 -16.71
C ASP A 57 0.43 2.19 -17.28
N ILE A 58 -0.36 3.22 -17.61
CA ILE A 58 0.18 4.51 -18.06
C ILE A 58 1.02 5.16 -16.97
N LEU A 59 0.48 5.23 -15.75
CA LEU A 59 1.17 5.87 -14.61
C LEU A 59 2.44 5.11 -14.21
N ASP A 60 2.40 3.77 -14.22
CA ASP A 60 3.57 2.95 -13.95
C ASP A 60 4.59 3.04 -15.09
N GLY A 61 4.16 3.15 -16.35
CA GLY A 61 5.04 3.46 -17.48
C GLY A 61 5.76 4.81 -17.31
N ASP A 62 5.04 5.84 -16.87
CA ASP A 62 5.62 7.15 -16.55
C ASP A 62 6.63 7.03 -15.38
N ALA A 63 6.31 6.28 -14.33
CA ALA A 63 7.19 6.03 -13.19
C ALA A 63 8.48 5.28 -13.61
N ASN A 64 8.34 4.22 -14.40
CA ASN A 64 9.44 3.37 -14.85
C ASN A 64 10.47 4.13 -15.70
N ARG A 65 10.06 5.19 -16.44
CA ARG A 65 10.99 6.09 -17.14
C ARG A 65 11.96 6.81 -16.21
N PHE A 66 11.63 6.96 -14.93
CA PHE A 66 12.50 7.48 -13.89
C PHE A 66 13.13 6.38 -13.03
N GLY A 67 12.96 5.11 -13.39
CA GLY A 67 13.51 3.98 -12.62
C GLY A 67 12.84 3.76 -11.26
N VAL A 68 11.57 4.16 -11.12
CA VAL A 68 10.76 3.95 -9.92
C VAL A 68 9.48 3.19 -10.27
N THR A 69 8.98 2.38 -9.35
CA THR A 69 7.76 1.59 -9.55
C THR A 69 6.60 2.15 -8.75
N LEU A 70 5.41 2.21 -9.36
CA LEU A 70 4.20 2.67 -8.69
C LEU A 70 3.53 1.49 -7.96
N ALA A 71 3.26 1.64 -6.66
CA ALA A 71 2.69 0.56 -5.84
C ALA A 71 1.36 0.99 -5.19
N GLN A 72 0.30 0.21 -5.40
CA GLN A 72 -1.05 0.48 -4.90
C GLN A 72 -1.19 0.05 -3.42
N GLU A 73 -1.61 0.96 -2.55
CA GLU A 73 -1.90 0.67 -1.14
C GLU A 73 -3.37 0.28 -0.91
N ASN A 74 -3.67 -0.58 0.06
CA ASN A 74 -5.03 -1.02 0.44
C ASN A 74 -5.80 -0.02 1.32
N VAL A 75 -5.87 1.25 0.93
CA VAL A 75 -6.49 2.32 1.74
C VAL A 75 -8.00 2.15 1.92
N ALA A 76 -8.49 2.25 3.16
CA ALA A 76 -9.90 2.01 3.53
C ALA A 76 -10.91 2.98 2.88
N ARG A 77 -10.45 4.17 2.48
CA ARG A 77 -11.26 5.20 1.81
C ARG A 77 -11.21 5.10 0.29
N ASN A 78 -10.51 4.12 -0.26
CA ASN A 78 -10.28 3.92 -1.67
C ASN A 78 -10.89 2.60 -2.11
N LEU A 79 -11.05 2.35 -3.42
CA LEU A 79 -11.56 1.06 -3.93
C LEU A 79 -10.71 -0.13 -3.46
N SER A 80 -9.44 0.12 -3.19
CA SER A 80 -8.45 -0.81 -2.63
C SER A 80 -8.73 -1.27 -1.20
N TYR A 81 -9.79 -0.77 -0.53
CA TYR A 81 -10.30 -1.34 0.72
C TYR A 81 -10.79 -2.79 0.56
N SER A 82 -11.18 -3.18 -0.67
CA SER A 82 -11.81 -4.47 -0.96
C SER A 82 -10.77 -5.49 -1.44
N PRO A 83 -10.61 -6.65 -0.75
CA PRO A 83 -9.80 -7.75 -1.27
C PRO A 83 -10.22 -8.19 -2.68
N LYS A 84 -11.53 -8.22 -2.96
CA LYS A 84 -12.04 -8.54 -4.30
C LYS A 84 -11.51 -7.59 -5.37
N PHE A 85 -11.55 -6.28 -5.12
CA PHE A 85 -11.00 -5.30 -6.06
C PHE A 85 -9.49 -5.47 -6.27
N LEU A 86 -8.73 -5.74 -5.20
CA LEU A 86 -7.29 -5.99 -5.30
C LEU A 86 -6.97 -7.22 -6.16
N GLU A 87 -7.75 -8.29 -6.00
CA GLU A 87 -7.65 -9.50 -6.82
C GLU A 87 -8.00 -9.24 -8.29
N GLU A 88 -9.13 -8.55 -8.55
CA GLU A 88 -9.55 -8.18 -9.91
C GLU A 88 -8.50 -7.28 -10.59
N LEU A 89 -7.90 -6.33 -9.86
CA LEU A 89 -6.83 -5.48 -10.37
C LEU A 89 -5.57 -6.29 -10.67
N ARG A 90 -5.17 -7.21 -9.80
CA ARG A 90 -4.02 -8.10 -10.04
C ARG A 90 -4.24 -9.00 -11.25
N PHE A 91 -5.47 -9.48 -11.45
CA PHE A 91 -5.81 -10.28 -12.63
C PHE A 91 -5.76 -9.46 -13.92
N ALA A 92 -6.28 -8.22 -13.88
CA ALA A 92 -6.22 -7.30 -15.01
C ALA A 92 -4.79 -6.78 -15.30
N ARG A 93 -3.91 -6.75 -14.29
CA ARG A 93 -2.51 -6.31 -14.38
C ARG A 93 -1.57 -7.33 -13.71
N PRO A 94 -1.08 -8.34 -14.43
CA PRO A 94 -0.23 -9.38 -13.84
C PRO A 94 1.04 -8.87 -13.13
N ASN A 95 1.58 -7.71 -13.53
CA ASN A 95 2.75 -7.08 -12.91
C ASN A 95 2.40 -6.05 -11.81
N GLN A 96 1.15 -6.02 -11.34
CA GLN A 96 0.69 -5.08 -10.32
C GLN A 96 1.53 -5.20 -9.04
N ARG A 97 2.00 -4.04 -8.55
CA ARG A 97 2.70 -3.94 -7.26
C ARG A 97 1.80 -3.34 -6.20
N PHE A 98 1.88 -3.88 -4.99
CA PHE A 98 1.06 -3.46 -3.86
C PHE A 98 1.91 -3.06 -2.66
N VAL A 99 1.39 -2.11 -1.89
CA VAL A 99 1.81 -1.84 -0.52
C VAL A 99 0.74 -2.40 0.39
N PHE A 100 1.14 -3.30 1.30
CA PHE A 100 0.23 -3.86 2.27
C PHE A 100 0.30 -3.09 3.59
N ASP A 101 -0.76 -2.35 3.91
CA ASP A 101 -0.94 -1.60 5.15
C ASP A 101 -1.93 -2.33 6.08
N LEU A 102 -1.41 -2.75 7.24
CA LEU A 102 -2.16 -3.45 8.28
C LEU A 102 -3.23 -2.59 8.96
N LYS A 103 -2.93 -1.31 9.19
CA LYS A 103 -3.87 -0.32 9.76
C LYS A 103 -5.06 -0.17 8.81
N GLN A 104 -4.81 -0.10 7.51
CA GLN A 104 -5.88 0.06 6.53
C GLN A 104 -6.73 -1.21 6.37
N ALA A 105 -6.14 -2.40 6.54
CA ALA A 105 -6.92 -3.65 6.60
C ALA A 105 -7.91 -3.62 7.78
N VAL A 106 -7.44 -3.23 8.98
CA VAL A 106 -8.32 -3.06 10.16
C VAL A 106 -9.42 -2.03 9.90
N ARG A 107 -9.07 -0.86 9.37
CA ARG A 107 -10.06 0.20 9.04
C ARG A 107 -11.05 -0.18 7.96
N SER A 108 -10.72 -1.18 7.14
CA SER A 108 -11.60 -1.70 6.10
C SER A 108 -12.52 -2.81 6.60
N ASP A 109 -12.41 -3.20 7.88
CA ASP A 109 -13.04 -4.40 8.45
C ASP A 109 -12.73 -5.66 7.60
N ALA A 110 -11.49 -5.71 7.08
CA ALA A 110 -11.02 -6.77 6.21
C ALA A 110 -10.03 -7.66 6.98
N ASP A 111 -10.15 -8.97 6.79
CA ASP A 111 -9.14 -9.92 7.25
C ASP A 111 -7.79 -9.61 6.57
N PRO A 112 -6.72 -9.29 7.33
CA PRO A 112 -5.37 -9.08 6.80
C PRO A 112 -4.88 -10.22 5.88
N PHE A 113 -5.24 -11.47 6.17
CA PHE A 113 -4.84 -12.61 5.34
C PHE A 113 -5.59 -12.66 4.01
N ALA A 114 -6.88 -12.30 4.00
CA ALA A 114 -7.64 -12.16 2.76
C ALA A 114 -7.08 -11.04 1.87
N VAL A 115 -6.66 -9.92 2.46
CA VAL A 115 -5.99 -8.83 1.73
C VAL A 115 -4.66 -9.31 1.14
N LEU A 116 -3.82 -9.99 1.93
CA LEU A 116 -2.56 -10.56 1.46
C LEU A 116 -2.78 -11.57 0.32
N GLN A 117 -3.76 -12.46 0.45
CA GLN A 117 -4.10 -13.42 -0.58
C GLN A 117 -4.53 -12.73 -1.87
N ALA A 118 -5.34 -11.67 -1.78
CA ALA A 118 -5.77 -10.89 -2.93
C ALA A 118 -4.59 -10.21 -3.64
N MET A 119 -3.63 -9.65 -2.88
CA MET A 119 -2.41 -9.05 -3.42
C MET A 119 -1.42 -10.08 -3.98
N GLY A 120 -1.40 -11.30 -3.42
CA GLY A 120 -0.54 -12.40 -3.84
C GLY A 120 0.95 -12.02 -3.94
N GLN A 121 1.62 -12.49 -4.99
CA GLN A 121 3.03 -12.17 -5.28
C GLN A 121 3.27 -10.70 -5.69
N GLY A 122 2.21 -9.88 -5.79
CA GLY A 122 2.32 -8.47 -6.12
C GLY A 122 2.77 -7.60 -4.94
N VAL A 123 2.79 -8.12 -3.71
CA VAL A 123 3.25 -7.37 -2.53
C VAL A 123 4.71 -6.94 -2.72
N ALA A 124 4.95 -5.62 -2.65
CA ALA A 124 6.25 -4.99 -2.89
C ALA A 124 6.76 -4.22 -1.66
N HIS A 125 5.87 -3.81 -0.76
CA HIS A 125 6.24 -3.15 0.49
C HIS A 125 5.19 -3.38 1.57
N LEU A 126 5.59 -3.20 2.84
CA LEU A 126 4.72 -3.39 4.00
C LEU A 126 4.71 -2.15 4.89
N HIS A 127 3.53 -1.71 5.30
CA HIS A 127 3.33 -0.73 6.36
C HIS A 127 2.81 -1.45 7.61
N LEU A 128 3.59 -1.42 8.68
CA LEU A 128 3.35 -2.19 9.89
C LEU A 128 2.85 -1.30 11.03
N SER A 129 1.74 -1.70 11.62
CA SER A 129 1.26 -1.21 12.90
C SER A 129 0.54 -2.33 13.66
N ASP A 130 0.50 -2.19 14.97
CA ASP A 130 -0.32 -3.00 15.86
C ASP A 130 -1.72 -2.38 16.04
N TYR A 131 -2.59 -3.07 16.76
CA TYR A 131 -3.92 -2.60 17.11
C TYR A 131 -4.41 -3.26 18.41
N THR A 132 -5.47 -2.70 18.99
CA THR A 132 -6.34 -3.32 20.00
C THR A 132 -7.80 -3.16 19.56
N ALA A 133 -8.77 -3.61 20.37
CA ALA A 133 -10.18 -3.34 20.11
C ALA A 133 -10.51 -1.84 20.07
N ASP A 134 -9.78 -1.02 20.84
CA ASP A 134 -10.06 0.42 21.00
C ASP A 134 -9.13 1.31 20.17
N CYS A 135 -8.03 0.79 19.65
CA CYS A 135 -7.04 1.55 18.91
C CYS A 135 -6.58 0.82 17.65
N ASP A 136 -6.76 1.46 16.48
CA ASP A 136 -6.47 0.87 15.17
C ASP A 136 -5.00 0.97 14.74
N CYS A 137 -4.17 1.68 15.51
CA CYS A 137 -2.79 1.97 15.15
C CYS A 137 -1.95 2.16 16.41
N LEU A 138 -1.16 1.14 16.75
CA LEU A 138 -0.22 1.14 17.87
C LEU A 138 1.15 0.69 17.40
N ALA A 139 2.18 1.00 18.19
CA ALA A 139 3.52 0.49 17.97
C ALA A 139 3.53 -1.06 18.02
N PRO A 140 4.17 -1.76 17.05
CA PRO A 140 4.27 -3.22 17.04
C PRO A 140 4.77 -3.83 18.36
N GLY A 141 4.04 -4.82 18.90
CA GLY A 141 4.35 -5.46 20.17
C GLY A 141 3.69 -4.80 21.39
N PHE A 142 2.92 -3.72 21.17
CA PHE A 142 2.13 -3.04 22.20
C PHE A 142 0.61 -3.18 21.97
N GLY A 143 0.21 -3.96 20.98
CA GLY A 143 -1.19 -4.34 20.75
C GLY A 143 -1.36 -5.86 20.82
N GLN A 144 -2.28 -6.37 20.01
CA GLN A 144 -2.67 -7.78 20.01
C GLN A 144 -2.45 -8.48 18.66
N ARG A 145 -1.76 -7.84 17.71
CA ARG A 145 -1.54 -8.42 16.38
C ARG A 145 -0.53 -9.57 16.43
N GLU A 146 -0.91 -10.68 15.82
CA GLU A 146 -0.02 -11.82 15.61
C GLU A 146 0.83 -11.60 14.34
N PHE A 147 2.04 -11.06 14.49
CA PHE A 147 2.94 -10.79 13.35
C PHE A 147 3.63 -12.06 12.81
N ALA A 148 3.89 -13.08 13.63
CA ALA A 148 4.61 -14.27 13.18
C ALA A 148 3.86 -15.07 12.08
N PRO A 149 2.54 -15.34 12.21
CA PRO A 149 1.77 -15.94 11.12
C PRO A 149 1.76 -15.07 9.85
N LEU A 150 1.71 -13.75 10.00
CA LEU A 150 1.75 -12.80 8.88
C LEU A 150 3.06 -12.90 8.10
N PHE A 151 4.21 -12.88 8.78
CA PHE A 151 5.51 -12.99 8.15
C PHE A 151 5.73 -14.36 7.49
N ARG A 152 5.23 -15.45 8.09
CA ARG A 152 5.22 -16.76 7.43
C ARG A 152 4.42 -16.74 6.13
N CYS A 153 3.23 -16.15 6.12
CA CYS A 153 2.41 -16.04 4.91
C CYS A 153 3.10 -15.20 3.82
N LEU A 154 3.72 -14.08 4.20
CA LEU A 154 4.50 -13.24 3.29
C LEU A 154 5.69 -13.99 2.68
N SER A 155 6.45 -14.71 3.51
CA SER A 155 7.59 -15.52 3.08
C SER A 155 7.16 -16.66 2.15
N GLN A 156 6.07 -17.36 2.45
CA GLN A 156 5.48 -18.39 1.59
C GLN A 156 5.01 -17.84 0.23
N ASN A 157 4.61 -16.57 0.18
CA ASN A 157 4.28 -15.87 -1.05
C ASN A 157 5.50 -15.25 -1.76
N GLY A 158 6.72 -15.53 -1.28
CA GLY A 158 7.97 -15.09 -1.90
C GLY A 158 8.37 -13.66 -1.58
N TYR A 159 7.74 -13.02 -0.59
CA TYR A 159 8.11 -11.67 -0.18
C TYR A 159 9.40 -11.67 0.64
N SER A 160 10.39 -10.90 0.18
CA SER A 160 11.69 -10.72 0.84
C SER A 160 12.11 -9.25 0.95
N GLY A 161 11.15 -8.33 0.83
CA GLY A 161 11.39 -6.88 0.83
C GLY A 161 11.34 -6.23 2.22
N ASP A 162 11.56 -4.92 2.23
CA ASP A 162 11.57 -4.11 3.45
C ASP A 162 10.17 -3.87 4.02
N ALA A 163 10.12 -3.44 5.27
CA ALA A 163 8.89 -3.00 5.92
C ALA A 163 9.16 -1.70 6.66
N VAL A 164 8.14 -0.85 6.80
CA VAL A 164 8.20 0.36 7.62
C VAL A 164 7.23 0.25 8.78
N ILE A 165 7.64 0.70 9.96
CA ILE A 165 6.72 0.92 11.09
C ILE A 165 6.01 2.25 10.82
N GLU A 166 4.72 2.21 10.54
CA GLU A 166 3.93 3.40 10.17
C GLU A 166 2.98 3.79 11.30
N LEU A 167 3.33 4.85 12.02
CA LEU A 167 2.57 5.34 13.18
C LEU A 167 2.29 6.83 13.07
N TYR A 168 1.18 7.26 13.65
CA TYR A 168 0.96 8.67 13.91
C TYR A 168 1.78 9.14 15.11
N ARG A 169 2.13 10.44 15.16
CA ARG A 169 2.95 11.03 16.23
C ARG A 169 2.43 10.72 17.63
N GLN A 170 1.11 10.71 17.79
CA GLN A 170 0.42 10.47 19.06
C GLN A 170 0.32 8.98 19.44
N ASN A 171 0.68 8.06 18.54
CA ASN A 171 0.56 6.61 18.76
C ASN A 171 1.88 5.97 19.23
N PHE A 172 2.87 6.79 19.57
CA PHE A 172 4.07 6.37 20.29
C PHE A 172 4.55 7.50 21.22
N THR A 173 5.18 7.13 22.32
CA THR A 173 5.56 8.07 23.39
C THR A 173 7.06 8.42 23.36
N SER A 174 7.91 7.55 22.81
CA SER A 174 9.36 7.74 22.83
C SER A 174 10.06 6.97 21.69
N GLN A 175 11.32 7.35 21.41
CA GLN A 175 12.19 6.60 20.50
C GLN A 175 12.41 5.16 21.00
N GLN A 176 12.57 4.98 22.31
CA GLN A 176 12.78 3.66 22.93
C GLN A 176 11.64 2.68 22.59
N GLN A 177 10.40 3.17 22.54
CA GLN A 177 9.25 2.34 22.15
C GLN A 177 9.35 1.87 20.69
N LEU A 178 9.85 2.72 19.79
CA LEU A 178 10.08 2.36 18.39
C LEU A 178 11.22 1.33 18.26
N ASP A 179 12.29 1.50 19.04
CA ASP A 179 13.41 0.55 19.07
C ASP A 179 12.97 -0.83 19.57
N GLN A 180 12.13 -0.86 20.61
CA GLN A 180 11.49 -2.08 21.12
C GLN A 180 10.61 -2.75 20.06
N SER A 181 9.83 -1.96 19.32
CA SER A 181 8.97 -2.47 18.24
C SER A 181 9.81 -3.07 17.11
N LEU A 182 10.90 -2.42 16.73
CA LEU A 182 11.82 -2.91 15.71
C LEU A 182 12.51 -4.22 16.16
N ALA A 183 13.01 -4.27 17.39
CA ALA A 183 13.61 -5.47 17.96
C ALA A 183 12.61 -6.64 18.04
N PHE A 184 11.38 -6.35 18.46
CA PHE A 184 10.29 -7.33 18.49
C PHE A 184 10.03 -7.90 17.09
N LEU A 185 9.78 -7.05 16.09
CA LEU A 185 9.52 -7.50 14.71
C LEU A 185 10.67 -8.29 14.11
N ASN A 186 11.92 -7.88 14.36
CA ASN A 186 13.11 -8.59 13.87
C ASN A 186 13.29 -9.96 14.54
N SER A 187 12.76 -10.18 15.74
CA SER A 187 12.83 -11.51 16.39
C SER A 187 11.84 -12.53 15.81
N LEU A 188 10.91 -12.09 14.95
CA LEU A 188 9.88 -12.92 14.32
C LEU A 188 10.15 -13.25 12.85
N ARG A 189 11.23 -12.69 12.27
CA ARG A 189 11.59 -12.83 10.85
C ARG A 189 12.65 -13.91 10.64
#